data_AF-A0A072NUX8-F1
#
_entry.id   AF-A0A072NUX8-F1
#
_cell.length_a   1.000
_cell.length_b   1.000
_cell.length_c   1.000
_cell.angle_alpha   90.00
_cell.angle_beta   90.00
_cell.angle_gamma   90.00
#
_symmetry.space_group_name_H-M   'P 1'
#
loop_
_entity.id
_entity.type
_entity.pdbx_description
1 polymer ?
#
loop_
_entity_poly.entity_id
_entity_poly.type
_entity_poly.pdbx_seq_one_letter_code
_entity_poly.pdbx_strand_id
1 'polypeptide(L)'
;MKLFSRHKIDKNTEENSLKKELNKTNADIGKFSIEEVEQQIENASEHFSDKKFWQKLKVFAKKAGSSVVYIVLLLYFTLQKPEVPVKAKATIIGALGYFILPIDLIPDALIGVGYTDDLSAVGLALVQVAIYIDEDIKNKAKAKLQEWFGESVDTSKIDSKID
;
A
#
# COMPACT_ATOMS: atom_id res chain seq x y z
N MET A 1 -3.20 -25.93 -51.99
CA MET A 1 -2.71 -26.70 -50.82
C MET A 1 -1.19 -26.59 -50.75
N LYS A 2 -0.67 -25.83 -49.78
CA LYS A 2 0.70 -25.82 -49.19
C LYS A 2 0.75 -24.61 -48.23
N LEU A 3 0.24 -24.80 -47.01
CA LEU A 3 0.99 -25.05 -45.77
C LEU A 3 1.65 -23.76 -45.23
N PHE A 4 0.99 -23.20 -44.21
CA PHE A 4 1.49 -22.14 -43.34
C PHE A 4 2.90 -22.48 -42.82
N SER A 5 3.88 -21.64 -43.17
CA SER A 5 5.23 -21.74 -42.64
C SER A 5 5.25 -21.15 -41.23
N ARG A 6 5.24 -22.04 -40.24
CA ARG A 6 5.34 -21.72 -38.81
C ARG A 6 6.76 -21.20 -38.55
N HIS A 7 6.90 -19.89 -38.41
CA HIS A 7 8.15 -19.23 -38.01
C HIS A 7 8.53 -19.78 -36.63
N LYS A 8 9.51 -20.70 -36.58
CA LYS A 8 10.12 -21.14 -35.33
C LYS A 8 10.93 -19.97 -34.82
N ILE A 9 10.39 -19.23 -33.85
CA ILE A 9 11.18 -18.30 -33.07
C ILE A 9 12.24 -19.12 -32.33
N ASP A 10 13.50 -18.74 -32.54
CA ASP A 10 14.65 -19.38 -31.94
C ASP A 10 14.61 -19.13 -30.42
N LYS A 11 14.47 -20.20 -29.64
CA LYS A 11 14.42 -20.16 -28.16
C LYS A 11 15.63 -19.44 -27.56
N ASN A 12 16.77 -19.47 -28.26
CA ASN A 12 18.00 -18.81 -27.83
C ASN A 12 17.90 -17.28 -27.97
N THR A 13 17.06 -16.78 -28.87
CA THR A 13 16.81 -15.34 -29.06
C THR A 13 15.87 -14.78 -27.98
N GLU A 14 14.85 -15.53 -27.58
CA GLU A 14 14.00 -15.18 -26.43
C GLU A 14 14.78 -15.22 -25.11
N GLU A 15 15.58 -16.27 -24.89
CA GLU A 15 16.38 -16.40 -23.67
C GLU A 15 17.40 -15.25 -23.50
N ASN A 16 18.01 -14.80 -24.60
CA ASN A 16 18.94 -13.67 -24.57
C ASN A 16 18.23 -12.32 -24.41
N SER A 17 16.99 -12.20 -24.89
CA SER A 17 16.17 -10.99 -24.70
C SER A 17 15.70 -10.88 -23.25
N LEU A 18 15.29 -11.99 -22.64
CA LEU A 18 14.90 -12.07 -21.23
C LEU A 18 16.09 -11.82 -20.30
N LYS A 19 17.28 -12.39 -20.58
CA LYS A 19 18.51 -12.10 -19.82
C LYS A 19 18.91 -10.63 -19.92
N LYS A 20 18.71 -10.01 -21.08
CA LYS A 20 18.99 -8.58 -21.28
C LYS A 20 18.00 -7.70 -20.51
N GLU A 21 16.72 -8.05 -20.49
CA GLU A 21 15.72 -7.36 -19.68
C GLU A 21 15.98 -7.57 -18.19
N LEU A 22 16.27 -8.79 -17.73
CA LEU A 22 16.64 -9.08 -16.34
C LEU A 22 17.89 -8.32 -15.89
N ASN A 23 18.91 -8.20 -16.74
CA ASN A 23 20.11 -7.42 -16.45
C ASN A 23 19.84 -5.91 -16.43
N LYS A 24 18.90 -5.43 -17.26
CA LYS A 24 18.47 -4.03 -17.28
C LYS A 24 17.63 -3.70 -16.04
N THR A 25 16.72 -4.60 -15.66
CA THR A 25 15.98 -4.53 -14.40
C THR A 25 16.96 -4.51 -13.23
N ASN A 26 17.92 -5.45 -13.15
CA ASN A 26 18.95 -5.49 -12.10
C ASN A 26 19.80 -4.21 -12.02
N ALA A 27 20.07 -3.55 -13.14
CA ALA A 27 20.76 -2.26 -13.18
C ALA A 27 19.87 -1.10 -12.69
N ASP A 28 18.56 -1.15 -12.90
CA ASP A 28 17.61 -0.15 -12.40
C ASP A 28 17.32 -0.32 -10.89
N ILE A 29 17.21 -1.55 -10.37
CA ILE A 29 17.12 -1.81 -8.90
C ILE A 29 18.45 -1.54 -8.20
N GLY A 30 19.59 -1.76 -8.86
CA GLY A 30 20.92 -1.45 -8.31
C GLY A 30 21.23 0.04 -8.22
N LYS A 31 20.38 0.91 -8.78
CA LYS A 31 20.55 2.37 -8.77
C LYS A 31 19.85 3.06 -7.59
N PHE A 32 18.95 2.37 -6.90
CA PHE A 32 18.39 2.83 -5.63
C PHE A 32 19.17 2.13 -4.51
N SER A 33 20.15 2.80 -3.92
CA SER A 33 20.75 2.26 -2.70
C SER A 33 19.67 2.18 -1.62
N ILE A 34 19.69 1.11 -0.82
CA ILE A 34 18.76 0.95 0.29
C ILE A 34 18.85 2.18 1.21
N GLU A 35 20.04 2.73 1.40
CA GLU A 35 20.31 3.95 2.18
C GLU A 35 19.61 5.20 1.60
N GLU A 36 19.58 5.40 0.28
CA GLU A 36 18.83 6.51 -0.36
C GLU A 36 17.33 6.31 -0.26
N VAL A 37 16.85 5.08 -0.41
CA VAL A 37 15.43 4.74 -0.21
C VAL A 37 15.05 4.95 1.26
N GLU A 38 15.94 4.62 2.20
CA GLU A 38 15.77 4.83 3.63
C GLU A 38 15.66 6.31 3.97
N GLN A 39 16.58 7.13 3.47
CA GLN A 39 16.52 8.58 3.63
C GLN A 39 15.28 9.19 2.97
N GLN A 40 14.89 8.72 1.79
CA GLN A 40 13.67 9.22 1.13
C GLN A 40 12.41 8.80 1.86
N ILE A 41 12.36 7.61 2.45
CA ILE A 41 11.24 7.15 3.27
C ILE A 41 11.18 7.91 4.58
N GLU A 42 12.31 8.16 5.23
CA GLU A 42 12.37 8.94 6.47
C GLU A 42 11.92 10.39 6.19
N ASN A 43 12.50 11.04 5.18
CA ASN A 43 12.04 12.36 4.72
C ASN A 43 10.57 12.36 4.29
N ALA A 44 10.10 11.34 3.58
CA ALA A 44 8.69 11.23 3.18
C ALA A 44 7.78 10.96 4.38
N SER A 45 8.24 10.26 5.42
CA SER A 45 7.50 10.05 6.66
C SER A 45 7.41 11.34 7.47
N GLU A 46 8.47 12.14 7.49
CA GLU A 46 8.50 13.47 8.12
C GLU A 46 7.71 14.52 7.31
N HIS A 47 7.68 14.38 5.98
CA HIS A 47 6.98 15.29 5.05
C HIS A 47 5.60 14.79 4.61
N PHE A 48 5.17 13.61 5.04
CA PHE A 48 3.81 13.15 4.90
C PHE A 48 2.97 14.09 5.73
N SER A 49 2.51 15.18 5.11
CA SER A 49 2.00 16.30 5.87
C SER A 49 0.74 15.83 6.60
N ASP A 50 0.89 15.56 7.89
CA ASP A 50 -0.15 14.97 8.73
C ASP A 50 -1.47 15.69 8.50
N LYS A 51 -1.42 17.03 8.43
CA LYS A 51 -2.59 17.86 8.21
C LYS A 51 -3.36 17.53 6.92
N LYS A 52 -2.70 17.38 5.76
CA LYS A 52 -3.40 17.07 4.50
C LYS A 52 -3.91 15.64 4.48
N PHE A 53 -3.13 14.70 5.02
CA PHE A 53 -3.59 13.32 5.20
C PHE A 53 -4.86 13.27 6.04
N TRP A 54 -4.82 13.82 7.24
CA TRP A 54 -5.94 13.84 8.17
C TRP A 54 -7.17 14.53 7.58
N GLN A 55 -6.99 15.64 6.86
CA GLN A 55 -8.08 16.33 6.16
C GLN A 55 -8.72 15.43 5.10
N LYS A 56 -7.92 14.80 4.23
CA LYS A 56 -8.42 13.92 3.18
C LYS A 56 -9.07 12.67 3.77
N LEU A 57 -8.41 11.99 4.69
CA LEU A 57 -8.92 10.80 5.36
C LEU A 57 -10.26 11.09 6.03
N LYS A 58 -10.42 12.23 6.72
CA LYS A 58 -11.69 12.62 7.34
C LYS A 58 -12.82 12.84 6.32
N VAL A 59 -12.51 13.39 5.14
CA VAL A 59 -13.48 13.54 4.04
C VAL A 59 -13.88 12.17 3.47
N PHE A 60 -12.91 11.27 3.27
CA PHE A 60 -13.15 9.92 2.74
C PHE A 60 -13.76 8.97 3.75
N ALA A 61 -13.58 9.21 5.06
CA ALA A 61 -13.99 8.30 6.13
C ALA A 61 -15.47 7.93 6.03
N LYS A 62 -16.35 8.90 5.80
CA LYS A 62 -17.79 8.64 5.66
C LYS A 62 -18.15 7.75 4.47
N LYS A 63 -17.37 7.81 3.38
CA LYS A 63 -17.60 7.03 2.16
C LYS A 63 -16.95 5.64 2.22
N ALA A 64 -15.76 5.54 2.82
CA ALA A 64 -15.00 4.30 2.93
C ALA A 64 -15.51 3.36 4.03
N GLY A 65 -16.16 3.90 5.06
CA GLY A 65 -16.66 3.16 6.21
C GLY A 65 -15.59 2.93 7.29
N SER A 66 -16.07 2.63 8.50
CA SER A 66 -15.23 2.54 9.70
C SER A 66 -14.13 1.46 9.61
N SER A 67 -14.43 0.30 9.00
CA SER A 67 -13.45 -0.78 8.84
C SER A 67 -12.25 -0.39 7.99
N VAL A 68 -12.47 0.28 6.86
CA VAL A 68 -11.37 0.73 5.97
C VAL A 68 -10.55 1.81 6.66
N VAL A 69 -11.22 2.76 7.31
CA VAL A 69 -10.54 3.80 8.08
C VAL A 69 -9.71 3.20 9.21
N TYR A 70 -10.20 2.15 9.88
CA TYR A 70 -9.44 1.49 10.93
C TYR A 70 -8.12 0.91 10.42
N ILE A 71 -8.15 0.22 9.27
CA ILE A 71 -6.93 -0.32 8.64
C ILE A 71 -5.95 0.81 8.31
N VAL A 72 -6.44 1.89 7.72
CA VAL A 72 -5.62 3.05 7.37
C VAL A 72 -4.99 3.70 8.61
N LEU A 73 -5.73 3.78 9.72
CA LEU A 73 -5.22 4.28 11.00
C LEU A 73 -4.15 3.34 11.59
N LEU A 74 -4.36 2.02 11.54
CA LEU A 74 -3.35 1.04 11.98
C LEU A 74 -2.04 1.21 11.20
N LEU A 75 -2.11 1.30 9.87
CA LEU A 75 -0.96 1.54 9.01
C LEU A 75 -0.27 2.86 9.36
N TYR A 76 -1.03 3.95 9.50
CA TYR A 76 -0.49 5.27 9.82
C TYR A 76 0.23 5.33 11.17
N PHE A 77 -0.32 4.73 12.22
CA PHE A 77 0.35 4.71 13.52
C PHE A 77 1.54 3.75 13.52
N THR A 78 1.46 2.63 12.79
CA THR A 78 2.60 1.71 12.63
C THR A 78 3.78 2.39 11.95
N LEU A 79 3.53 3.22 10.94
CA LEU A 79 4.57 3.96 10.21
C LEU A 79 5.46 4.82 11.14
N GLN A 80 4.90 5.34 12.22
CA GLN A 80 5.57 6.24 13.16
C GLN A 80 6.53 5.52 14.12
N LYS A 81 6.44 4.19 14.22
CA LYS A 81 7.30 3.44 15.14
C LYS A 81 8.74 3.41 14.61
N PRO A 82 9.73 3.79 15.44
CA PRO A 82 11.14 3.78 15.01
C PRO A 82 11.63 2.36 14.71
N GLU A 83 11.12 1.34 15.40
CA GLU A 83 11.52 -0.07 15.23
C GLU A 83 11.01 -0.73 13.94
N VAL A 84 10.11 -0.09 13.20
CA VAL A 84 9.57 -0.65 11.95
C VAL A 84 10.64 -0.55 10.85
N PRO A 85 11.06 -1.67 10.23
CA PRO A 85 12.06 -1.65 9.18
C PRO A 85 11.62 -0.82 8.00
N VAL A 86 12.59 -0.22 7.32
CA VAL A 86 12.29 0.76 6.27
C VAL A 86 11.54 0.16 5.09
N LYS A 87 11.80 -1.11 4.73
CA LYS A 87 10.99 -1.81 3.73
C LYS A 87 9.51 -1.89 4.11
N ALA A 88 9.19 -2.12 5.38
CA ALA A 88 7.81 -2.14 5.87
C ALA A 88 7.21 -0.72 5.86
N LYS A 89 7.99 0.30 6.26
CA LYS A 89 7.58 1.71 6.11
C LYS A 89 7.29 2.08 4.65
N ALA A 90 8.11 1.62 3.71
CA ALA A 90 7.91 1.80 2.28
C ALA A 90 6.56 1.23 1.82
N THR A 91 6.25 -0.01 2.22
CA THR A 91 4.98 -0.67 1.93
C THR A 91 3.81 0.15 2.47
N ILE A 92 3.91 0.61 3.72
CA ILE A 92 2.87 1.44 4.35
C ILE A 92 2.68 2.75 3.60
N ILE A 93 3.76 3.47 3.29
CA ILE A 93 3.71 4.74 2.56
C ILE A 93 3.11 4.54 1.16
N GLY A 94 3.48 3.46 0.46
CA GLY A 94 2.90 3.13 -0.84
C GLY A 94 1.39 2.89 -0.75
N ALA A 95 0.94 2.10 0.22
CA ALA A 95 -0.47 1.81 0.44
C ALA A 95 -1.28 3.06 0.87
N LEU A 96 -0.75 3.85 1.81
CA LEU A 96 -1.37 5.10 2.25
C LEU A 96 -1.40 6.12 1.12
N GLY A 97 -0.28 6.29 0.41
CA GLY A 97 -0.17 7.17 -0.75
C GLY A 97 -1.23 6.83 -1.80
N TYR A 98 -1.38 5.56 -2.16
CA TYR A 98 -2.44 5.10 -3.06
C TYR A 98 -3.84 5.44 -2.53
N PHE A 99 -4.09 5.25 -1.23
CA PHE A 99 -5.38 5.55 -0.60
C PHE A 99 -5.74 7.05 -0.56
N ILE A 100 -4.75 7.95 -0.44
CA ILE A 100 -4.95 9.39 -0.17
C ILE A 100 -4.78 10.27 -1.42
N LEU A 101 -4.03 9.80 -2.42
CA LEU A 101 -3.90 10.51 -3.68
C LEU A 101 -5.29 10.79 -4.27
N PRO A 102 -5.48 11.97 -4.90
CA PRO A 102 -6.79 12.33 -5.40
C PRO A 102 -7.25 11.25 -6.38
N ILE A 103 -8.55 11.00 -6.35
CA ILE A 103 -9.34 10.19 -7.28
C ILE A 103 -9.08 10.53 -8.78
N ASP A 104 -8.16 11.44 -9.12
CA ASP A 104 -7.74 11.79 -10.48
C ASP A 104 -6.93 10.70 -11.22
N LEU A 105 -6.67 9.54 -10.60
CA LEU A 105 -6.27 8.30 -11.30
C LEU A 105 -7.43 7.29 -11.47
N ILE A 106 -8.61 7.64 -10.96
CA ILE A 106 -9.86 6.92 -11.14
C ILE A 106 -10.91 7.76 -11.92
N PRO A 107 -10.61 8.52 -13.00
CA PRO A 107 -11.67 9.21 -13.72
C PRO A 107 -12.59 8.29 -14.55
N ASP A 108 -12.19 7.03 -14.86
CA ASP A 108 -12.97 6.18 -15.79
C ASP A 108 -13.30 4.76 -15.30
N ALA A 109 -12.71 4.25 -14.20
CA ALA A 109 -12.86 2.83 -13.81
C ALA A 109 -14.05 2.53 -12.87
N LEU A 110 -14.72 3.55 -12.31
CA LEU A 110 -15.76 3.38 -11.29
C LEU A 110 -17.20 3.31 -11.81
N ILE A 111 -17.40 3.32 -13.12
CA ILE A 111 -18.70 3.01 -13.72
C ILE A 111 -18.74 1.51 -14.04
N GLY A 112 -18.87 0.65 -13.01
CA GLY A 112 -19.55 -0.64 -13.21
C GLY A 112 -19.04 -1.91 -12.54
N VAL A 113 -17.76 -2.09 -12.19
CA VAL A 113 -17.27 -3.38 -11.67
C VAL A 113 -16.07 -3.20 -10.73
N GLY A 114 -16.12 -3.76 -9.52
CA GLY A 114 -14.92 -4.15 -8.76
C GLY A 114 -14.27 -3.12 -7.83
N TYR A 115 -14.88 -2.87 -6.66
CA TYR A 115 -14.22 -2.18 -5.52
C TYR A 115 -13.23 -3.08 -4.76
N THR A 116 -12.95 -4.29 -5.26
CA THR A 116 -12.25 -5.34 -4.52
C THR A 116 -10.73 -5.25 -4.63
N ASP A 117 -10.17 -4.74 -5.74
CA ASP A 117 -8.73 -4.79 -6.03
C ASP A 117 -7.90 -3.72 -5.27
N ASP A 118 -8.49 -2.55 -5.01
CA ASP A 118 -7.82 -1.44 -4.30
C ASP A 118 -7.78 -1.62 -2.78
N LEU A 119 -8.83 -2.21 -2.21
CA LEU A 119 -8.85 -2.59 -0.79
C LEU A 119 -7.90 -3.77 -0.51
N SER A 120 -7.60 -4.60 -1.52
CA SER A 120 -6.55 -5.63 -1.37
C SER A 120 -5.19 -5.01 -1.13
N ALA A 121 -4.82 -3.92 -1.81
CA ALA A 121 -3.49 -3.32 -1.60
C ALA A 121 -3.29 -2.86 -0.14
N VAL A 122 -4.28 -2.14 0.41
CA VAL A 122 -4.25 -1.68 1.80
C VAL A 122 -4.34 -2.85 2.80
N GLY A 123 -5.16 -3.86 2.51
CA GLY A 123 -5.26 -5.07 3.32
C GLY A 123 -4.02 -5.95 3.30
N LEU A 124 -3.35 -6.06 2.15
CA LEU A 124 -2.08 -6.78 2.00
C LEU A 124 -0.96 -6.07 2.75
N ALA A 125 -0.90 -4.74 2.65
CA ALA A 125 0.03 -3.95 3.46
C ALA A 125 -0.19 -4.20 4.96
N LEU A 126 -1.44 -4.23 5.42
CA LEU A 126 -1.78 -4.54 6.81
C LEU A 126 -1.24 -5.91 7.23
N VAL A 127 -1.52 -6.97 6.46
CA VAL A 127 -1.03 -8.31 6.76
C VAL A 127 0.50 -8.35 6.78
N GLN A 128 1.15 -7.68 5.84
CA GLN A 128 2.61 -7.66 5.73
C GLN A 128 3.28 -6.97 6.93
N VAL A 129 2.60 -6.00 7.56
CA VAL A 129 3.15 -5.26 8.71
C VAL A 129 2.51 -5.63 10.04
N ALA A 130 1.62 -6.63 10.07
CA ALA A 130 0.86 -7.03 11.25
C ALA A 130 1.74 -7.30 12.48
N ILE A 131 2.93 -7.88 12.27
CA ILE A 131 3.90 -8.17 13.34
C ILE A 131 4.41 -6.92 14.10
N TYR A 132 4.22 -5.72 13.54
CA TYR A 132 4.60 -4.45 14.15
C TYR A 132 3.42 -3.74 14.84
N ILE A 133 2.21 -4.28 14.70
CA ILE A 133 0.99 -3.73 15.26
C ILE A 133 0.79 -4.30 16.66
N ASP A 134 1.07 -3.49 17.66
CA ASP A 134 0.83 -3.82 19.06
C ASP A 134 -0.45 -3.17 19.60
N GLU A 135 -0.75 -3.42 20.86
CA GLU A 135 -1.92 -2.85 21.54
C GLU A 135 -1.90 -1.32 21.60
N ASP A 136 -0.72 -0.68 21.68
CA ASP A 136 -0.63 0.78 21.66
C ASP A 136 -1.11 1.34 20.31
N ILE A 137 -0.67 0.72 19.20
CA ILE A 137 -1.14 1.07 17.85
C ILE A 137 -2.64 0.85 17.71
N LYS A 138 -3.15 -0.30 18.16
CA LYS A 138 -4.59 -0.59 18.10
C LYS A 138 -5.40 0.42 18.91
N ASN A 139 -4.94 0.79 20.10
CA ASN A 139 -5.61 1.75 20.98
C ASN A 139 -5.63 3.16 20.37
N LYS A 140 -4.51 3.63 19.80
CA LYS A 140 -4.45 4.91 19.08
C LYS A 140 -5.42 4.94 17.90
N ALA A 141 -5.46 3.86 17.11
CA ALA A 141 -6.37 3.73 15.98
C ALA A 141 -7.84 3.69 16.43
N LYS A 142 -8.18 2.91 17.46
CA LYS A 142 -9.54 2.80 18.02
C LYS A 142 -10.03 4.14 18.57
N ALA A 143 -9.21 4.84 19.34
CA ALA A 143 -9.56 6.15 19.90
C ALA A 143 -9.89 7.15 18.78
N LYS A 144 -9.08 7.18 17.71
CA LYS A 144 -9.33 8.09 16.58
C LYS A 144 -10.56 7.70 15.76
N LEU A 145 -10.79 6.40 15.61
CA LEU A 145 -11.96 5.89 14.92
C LEU A 145 -13.25 6.23 15.68
N GLN A 146 -13.25 6.08 17.01
CA GLN A 146 -14.36 6.43 17.88
C GLN A 146 -14.67 7.93 17.85
N GLU A 147 -13.64 8.79 17.81
CA GLU A 147 -13.80 10.24 17.64
C GLU A 147 -14.61 10.59 16.38
N TRP A 148 -14.48 9.80 15.30
CA TRP A 148 -15.08 10.11 14.01
C TRP A 148 -16.40 9.40 13.72
N PHE A 149 -16.57 8.20 14.24
CA PHE A 149 -17.71 7.32 13.94
C PHE A 149 -18.58 7.00 15.17
N GLY A 150 -18.15 7.39 16.36
CA GLY A 150 -18.82 7.10 17.63
C GLY A 150 -18.33 5.82 18.30
N GLU A 151 -18.85 5.53 19.50
CA GLU A 151 -18.39 4.42 20.35
C GLU A 151 -18.83 3.03 19.86
N SER A 152 -19.81 2.96 18.96
CA SER A 152 -20.42 1.70 18.49
C SER A 152 -19.64 0.98 17.37
N VAL A 153 -18.41 1.39 17.09
CA VAL A 153 -17.63 0.84 15.99
C VAL A 153 -17.00 -0.50 16.37
N ASP A 154 -17.33 -1.53 15.60
CA ASP A 154 -16.73 -2.85 15.75
C ASP A 154 -15.41 -2.98 14.96
N THR A 155 -14.35 -3.33 15.69
CA THR A 155 -12.99 -3.56 15.16
C THR A 155 -12.55 -5.02 15.25
N SER A 156 -13.33 -5.87 15.92
CA SER A 156 -12.97 -7.26 16.27
C SER A 156 -12.61 -8.13 15.05
N LYS A 157 -13.31 -7.92 13.93
CA LYS A 157 -13.06 -8.65 12.68
C LYS A 157 -11.69 -8.34 12.06
N ILE A 158 -11.15 -7.15 12.30
CA ILE A 158 -9.82 -6.76 11.81
C ILE A 158 -8.76 -7.20 12.82
N ASP A 159 -9.01 -6.98 14.12
CA ASP A 159 -8.10 -7.41 15.19
C ASP A 159 -7.79 -8.90 15.11
N SER A 160 -8.83 -9.74 14.98
CA SER A 160 -8.68 -11.20 14.84
C SER A 160 -7.91 -11.69 13.61
N LYS A 161 -7.62 -10.82 12.64
CA LYS A 161 -6.81 -11.16 11.45
C LYS A 161 -5.35 -10.77 11.58
N ILE A 162 -5.02 -9.93 12.55
CA ILE A 162 -3.67 -9.39 12.76
C ILE A 162 -3.07 -9.81 14.11
N ASP A 163 -3.88 -10.45 14.97
CA ASP A 163 -3.47 -11.23 16.13
C ASP A 163 -2.87 -12.59 15.74
#